data_AF-A0A2T0K0I3-F1
#
_entry.id   AF-A0A2T0K0I3-F1
#
_cell.length_a   1.000
_cell.length_b   1.000
_cell.length_c   1.000
_cell.angle_alpha   90.00
_cell.angle_beta   90.00
_cell.angle_gamma   90.00
#
_symmetry.space_group_name_H-M   'P 1'
#
loop_
_entity.id
_entity.type
_entity.pdbx_description
1 polymer ?
#
loop_
_entity_poly.entity_id
_entity_poly.type
_entity_poly.pdbx_seq_one_letter_code
_entity_poly.pdbx_strand_id
1 'polypeptide(L)'
;MEVLVRTLAGPAELTAAARLYRTVFGYQQPEYGVSPRLLAALRENSGSVIGAIDPSGTMIGFCFGFSAVDRGELYHYSQAAVVTAEAQGLGVGRRMKQAQAEVARLTGARTMRWTFDPYALRNAHFNLGVLGATGIRFLPDYYGGGTDRVLVSWDLWHARKPGVPAGVVHAPATDRARLRAGLTEHFAAGARWTGATGDPDGRVSYTFENGAL
;
A
#
# COMPACT_ATOMS: atom_id res chain seq x y z
N MET A 1 -5.53 17.93 -11.42
CA MET A 1 -4.10 18.24 -11.33
C MET A 1 -3.36 17.46 -12.40
N GLU A 2 -2.69 18.16 -13.29
CA GLU A 2 -1.79 17.55 -14.27
C GLU A 2 -0.53 17.06 -13.54
N VAL A 3 -0.16 15.80 -13.75
CA VAL A 3 1.00 15.16 -13.11
C VAL A 3 1.53 14.14 -14.09
N LEU A 4 2.84 14.04 -14.24
CA LEU A 4 3.50 12.96 -14.95
C LEU A 4 3.86 11.85 -13.96
N VAL A 5 3.41 10.62 -14.23
CA VAL A 5 3.76 9.45 -13.41
C VAL A 5 4.55 8.48 -14.28
N ARG A 6 5.80 8.22 -13.90
CA ARG A 6 6.71 7.37 -14.68
C ARG A 6 7.84 6.77 -13.82
N THR A 7 8.54 5.80 -14.40
CA THR A 7 9.82 5.31 -13.88
C THR A 7 10.83 6.45 -13.76
N LEU A 8 11.54 6.48 -12.63
CA LEU A 8 12.58 7.49 -12.35
C LEU A 8 13.89 7.15 -13.06
N ALA A 9 14.54 8.18 -13.59
CA ALA A 9 15.75 8.08 -14.39
C ALA A 9 16.90 8.90 -13.79
N GLY A 10 18.09 8.30 -13.76
CA GLY A 10 19.33 8.96 -13.38
C GLY A 10 19.47 9.31 -11.88
N PRO A 11 20.68 9.69 -11.44
CA PRO A 11 20.98 9.90 -10.01
C PRO A 11 20.21 11.05 -9.36
N ALA A 12 19.90 12.11 -10.12
CA ALA A 12 19.23 13.30 -9.60
C ALA A 12 17.82 12.99 -9.10
N GLU A 13 17.01 12.28 -9.90
CA GLU A 13 15.66 11.89 -9.52
C GLU A 13 15.64 10.89 -8.37
N LEU A 14 16.58 9.93 -8.36
CA LEU A 14 16.71 8.96 -7.26
C LEU A 14 17.09 9.63 -5.94
N THR A 15 17.92 10.68 -6.00
CA THR A 15 18.26 11.50 -4.84
C THR A 15 17.07 12.31 -4.36
N ALA A 16 16.29 12.89 -5.29
CA ALA A 16 15.05 13.61 -4.96
C ALA A 16 14.01 12.70 -4.29
N ALA A 17 13.84 11.47 -4.80
CA ALA A 17 12.96 10.46 -4.22
C ALA A 17 13.34 10.07 -2.79
N ALA A 18 14.64 9.84 -2.54
CA ALA A 18 15.16 9.55 -1.21
C ALA A 18 14.89 10.68 -0.20
N ARG A 19 15.03 11.93 -0.65
CA ARG A 19 14.71 13.12 0.16
C ARG A 19 13.20 13.20 0.45
N LEU A 20 12.36 13.07 -0.59
CA LEU A 20 10.90 13.11 -0.44
C LEU A 20 10.39 12.02 0.52
N TYR A 21 10.92 10.80 0.42
CA TYR A 21 10.61 9.70 1.33
C TYR A 21 10.81 10.09 2.80
N ARG A 22 12.00 10.63 3.12
CA ARG A 22 12.32 11.05 4.50
C ARG A 22 11.42 12.18 4.97
N THR A 23 11.19 13.18 4.12
CA THR A 23 10.32 14.33 4.44
C THR A 23 8.89 13.87 4.76
N VAL A 24 8.29 13.03 3.91
CA VAL A 24 6.90 12.58 4.10
C VAL A 24 6.75 11.69 5.33
N PHE A 25 7.72 10.84 5.63
CA PHE A 25 7.70 10.03 6.86
C PHE A 25 8.21 10.77 8.11
N GLY A 26 8.71 12.00 7.97
CA GLY A 26 9.24 12.79 9.09
C GLY A 26 10.59 12.31 9.63
N TYR A 27 11.31 11.47 8.89
CA TYR A 27 12.57 10.88 9.34
C TYR A 27 13.72 11.89 9.36
N GLN A 28 14.16 12.26 10.56
CA GLN A 28 15.28 13.17 10.76
C GLN A 28 16.63 12.45 10.70
N GLN A 29 16.67 11.17 11.06
CA GLN A 29 17.89 10.39 11.08
C GLN A 29 18.23 9.84 9.67
N PRO A 30 19.49 9.96 9.20
CA PRO A 30 19.89 9.51 7.86
C PRO A 30 19.66 8.01 7.60
N GLU A 31 19.76 7.15 8.61
CA GLU A 31 19.63 5.70 8.52
C GLU A 31 18.23 5.22 8.14
N TYR A 32 17.19 6.03 8.39
CA TYR A 32 15.83 5.76 7.93
C TYR A 32 15.58 6.25 6.50
N GLY A 33 16.62 6.73 5.79
CA GLY A 33 16.55 7.09 4.39
C GLY A 33 16.61 5.90 3.45
N VAL A 34 15.99 6.03 2.27
CA VAL A 34 16.17 5.07 1.19
C VAL A 34 17.42 5.42 0.40
N SER A 35 18.33 4.47 0.22
CA SER A 35 19.55 4.69 -0.55
C SER A 35 19.25 4.91 -2.05
N PRO A 36 19.71 6.00 -2.68
CA PRO A 36 19.60 6.18 -4.13
C PRO A 36 20.27 5.05 -4.93
N ARG A 37 21.32 4.42 -4.39
CA ARG A 37 21.98 3.26 -5.03
C ARG A 37 21.08 2.03 -5.02
N LEU A 38 20.33 1.80 -3.94
CA LEU A 38 19.33 0.74 -3.88
C LEU A 38 18.24 0.99 -4.93
N LEU A 39 17.76 2.22 -5.06
CA LEU A 39 16.75 2.56 -6.06
C LEU A 39 17.27 2.34 -7.49
N ALA A 40 18.53 2.70 -7.78
CA ALA A 40 19.14 2.40 -9.06
C ALA A 40 19.16 0.88 -9.31
N ALA A 41 19.62 0.09 -8.32
CA ALA A 41 19.66 -1.36 -8.43
C ALA A 41 18.27 -1.97 -8.67
N LEU A 42 17.24 -1.52 -7.93
CA LEU A 42 15.87 -1.99 -8.12
C LEU A 42 15.35 -1.70 -9.53
N ARG A 43 15.59 -0.51 -10.07
CA ARG A 43 15.16 -0.15 -11.43
C ARG A 43 15.74 -1.10 -12.48
N GLU A 44 17.02 -1.46 -12.34
CA GLU A 44 17.70 -2.37 -13.29
C GLU A 44 17.34 -3.85 -13.07
N ASN A 45 16.72 -4.21 -11.93
CA ASN A 45 16.49 -5.60 -11.52
C ASN A 45 15.01 -5.89 -11.22
N SER A 46 14.13 -5.57 -12.17
CA SER A 46 12.69 -5.91 -12.10
C SER A 46 11.99 -5.38 -10.83
N GLY A 47 12.50 -4.28 -10.28
CA GLY A 47 11.87 -3.47 -9.26
C GLY A 47 11.13 -2.29 -9.87
N SER A 48 10.15 -1.78 -9.15
CA SER A 48 9.45 -0.55 -9.51
C SER A 48 10.09 0.62 -8.79
N VAL A 49 10.40 1.70 -9.49
CA VAL A 49 10.87 2.96 -8.90
C VAL A 49 10.17 4.10 -9.66
N ILE A 50 9.03 4.53 -9.13
CA ILE A 50 8.09 5.40 -9.83
C ILE A 50 8.00 6.75 -9.10
N GLY A 51 8.03 7.84 -9.85
CA GLY A 51 7.76 9.18 -9.33
C GLY A 51 6.51 9.79 -9.93
N ALA A 52 5.90 10.69 -9.16
CA ALA A 52 4.86 11.62 -9.60
C ALA A 52 5.47 13.03 -9.62
N ILE A 53 5.52 13.64 -10.80
CA ILE A 53 6.18 14.92 -11.06
C ILE A 53 5.12 15.91 -11.56
N ASP A 54 5.06 17.09 -10.96
CA ASP A 54 4.14 18.15 -11.38
C ASP A 54 4.68 18.96 -12.57
N PRO A 55 3.90 19.89 -13.17
CA PRO A 55 4.33 20.67 -14.33
C PRO A 55 5.55 21.58 -14.08
N SER A 56 5.88 21.89 -12.82
CA SER A 56 7.07 22.65 -12.46
C SER A 56 8.35 21.80 -12.46
N GLY A 57 8.21 20.48 -12.61
CA GLY A 57 9.31 19.52 -12.49
C GLY A 57 9.55 19.04 -11.05
N THR A 58 8.67 19.39 -10.11
CA THR A 58 8.81 18.99 -8.70
C THR A 58 8.27 17.59 -8.49
N MET A 59 9.04 16.73 -7.80
CA MET A 59 8.57 15.41 -7.38
C MET A 59 7.63 15.54 -6.18
N ILE A 60 6.35 15.26 -6.39
CA ILE A 60 5.27 15.36 -5.39
C ILE A 60 4.79 13.99 -4.87
N GLY A 61 5.31 12.91 -5.45
CA GLY A 61 5.07 11.55 -4.98
C GLY A 61 6.14 10.59 -5.46
N PHE A 62 6.33 9.52 -4.70
CA PHE A 62 7.33 8.49 -4.98
C PHE A 62 6.84 7.13 -4.44
N CYS A 63 7.04 6.06 -5.19
CA CYS A 63 6.88 4.71 -4.69
C CYS A 63 7.93 3.75 -5.26
N PHE A 64 8.27 2.73 -4.48
CA PHE A 64 9.16 1.68 -4.93
C PHE A 64 8.78 0.30 -4.40
N GLY A 65 9.35 -0.73 -5.02
CA GLY A 65 9.06 -2.12 -4.75
C GLY A 65 9.92 -3.07 -5.56
N PHE A 66 9.81 -4.36 -5.28
CA PHE A 66 10.67 -5.40 -5.84
C PHE A 66 9.87 -6.68 -6.13
N SER A 67 10.34 -7.45 -7.10
CA SER A 67 9.83 -8.79 -7.37
C SER A 67 10.28 -9.76 -6.28
N ALA A 68 9.38 -10.65 -5.87
CA ALA A 68 9.62 -11.64 -4.83
C ALA A 68 8.89 -12.95 -5.17
N VAL A 69 9.41 -14.07 -4.67
CA VAL A 69 8.80 -15.39 -4.83
C VAL A 69 8.52 -15.96 -3.46
N ASP A 70 7.28 -16.43 -3.26
CA ASP A 70 6.87 -17.15 -2.05
C ASP A 70 6.03 -18.37 -2.48
N ARG A 71 6.43 -19.56 -2.03
CA ARG A 71 5.77 -20.84 -2.36
C ARG A 71 5.51 -21.04 -3.86
N GLY A 72 6.46 -20.66 -4.70
CA GLY A 72 6.37 -20.79 -6.16
C GLY A 72 5.54 -19.72 -6.86
N GLU A 73 4.92 -18.79 -6.13
CA GLU A 73 4.23 -17.65 -6.71
C GLU A 73 5.15 -16.44 -6.81
N LEU A 74 5.32 -15.92 -8.03
CA LEU A 74 5.91 -14.62 -8.27
C LEU A 74 4.90 -13.51 -7.94
N TYR A 75 5.29 -12.59 -7.08
CA TYR A 75 4.54 -11.38 -6.73
C TYR A 75 5.46 -10.17 -6.66
N HIS A 76 4.88 -8.97 -6.72
CA HIS A 76 5.61 -7.72 -6.51
C HIS A 76 5.32 -7.16 -5.13
N TYR A 77 6.35 -6.86 -4.33
CA TYR A 77 6.18 -6.20 -3.04
C TYR A 77 6.36 -4.69 -3.18
N SER A 78 5.30 -3.91 -2.96
CA SER A 78 5.34 -2.44 -2.94
C SER A 78 5.77 -1.96 -1.56
N GLN A 79 7.07 -1.72 -1.39
CA GLN A 79 7.70 -1.39 -0.10
C GLN A 79 7.22 -0.06 0.47
N ALA A 80 7.08 0.96 -0.37
CA ALA A 80 6.67 2.29 0.07
C ALA A 80 5.95 3.05 -1.03
N ALA A 81 5.03 3.92 -0.63
CA ALA A 81 4.40 4.93 -1.46
C ALA A 81 4.16 6.19 -0.62
N VAL A 82 4.70 7.33 -1.07
CA VAL A 82 4.62 8.62 -0.39
C VAL A 82 4.06 9.67 -1.34
N VAL A 83 3.24 10.57 -0.81
CA VAL A 83 2.65 11.71 -1.52
C VAL A 83 2.72 12.90 -0.58
N THR A 84 3.16 14.06 -1.07
CA THR A 84 3.20 15.31 -0.29
C THR A 84 1.79 15.67 0.20
N ALA A 85 1.68 16.34 1.34
CA ALA A 85 0.40 16.65 1.96
C ALA A 85 -0.55 17.40 1.01
N GLU A 86 -0.01 18.35 0.25
CA GLU A 86 -0.72 19.20 -0.71
C GLU A 86 -1.25 18.41 -1.92
N ALA A 87 -0.59 17.29 -2.26
CA ALA A 87 -0.97 16.44 -3.38
C ALA A 87 -1.89 15.28 -2.99
N GLN A 88 -2.16 15.09 -1.68
CA GLN A 88 -3.05 14.03 -1.22
C GLN A 88 -4.51 14.30 -1.63
N GLY A 89 -5.26 13.23 -1.93
CA GLY A 89 -6.67 13.35 -2.35
C GLY A 89 -6.85 13.70 -3.82
N LEU A 90 -5.79 14.10 -4.53
CA LEU A 90 -5.83 14.47 -5.95
C LEU A 90 -5.60 13.28 -6.90
N GLY A 91 -5.73 12.05 -6.40
CA GLY A 91 -5.56 10.82 -7.19
C GLY A 91 -4.12 10.40 -7.48
N VAL A 92 -3.10 11.13 -7.00
CA VAL A 92 -1.68 10.84 -7.26
C VAL A 92 -1.28 9.43 -6.83
N GLY A 93 -1.64 9.03 -5.60
CA GLY A 93 -1.35 7.69 -5.08
C GLY A 93 -1.95 6.57 -5.93
N ARG A 94 -3.17 6.77 -6.47
CA ARG A 94 -3.82 5.80 -7.38
C ARG A 94 -3.00 5.63 -8.66
N ARG A 95 -2.59 6.73 -9.27
CA ARG A 95 -1.80 6.73 -10.50
C ARG A 95 -0.44 6.06 -10.31
N MET A 96 0.23 6.34 -9.20
CA MET A 96 1.50 5.68 -8.86
C MET A 96 1.35 4.17 -8.63
N LYS A 97 0.29 3.73 -7.93
CA LYS A 97 0.03 2.30 -7.73
C LYS A 97 -0.29 1.57 -9.03
N GLN A 98 -1.01 2.20 -9.96
CA GLN A 98 -1.24 1.64 -11.29
C GLN A 98 0.05 1.51 -12.09
N ALA A 99 0.93 2.52 -12.06
CA ALA A 99 2.25 2.43 -12.70
C ALA A 99 3.14 1.34 -12.07
N GLN A 100 3.09 1.13 -10.74
CA GLN A 100 3.77 -0.02 -10.12
C GLN A 100 3.17 -1.35 -10.60
N ALA A 101 1.84 -1.43 -10.73
CA ALA A 101 1.15 -2.62 -11.21
C ALA A 101 1.55 -2.95 -12.66
N GLU A 102 1.75 -1.94 -13.52
CA GLU A 102 2.27 -2.13 -14.88
C GLU A 102 3.68 -2.73 -14.87
N VAL A 103 4.61 -2.18 -14.07
CA VAL A 103 5.95 -2.76 -13.91
C VAL A 103 5.88 -4.20 -13.38
N ALA A 104 5.04 -4.47 -12.39
CA ALA A 104 4.85 -5.80 -11.84
C ALA A 104 4.30 -6.81 -12.88
N ARG A 105 3.36 -6.39 -13.73
CA ARG A 105 2.83 -7.26 -14.80
C ARG A 105 3.89 -7.66 -15.81
N LEU A 106 4.84 -6.76 -16.12
CA LEU A 106 5.94 -7.05 -17.05
C LEU A 106 6.88 -8.17 -16.55
N THR A 107 6.93 -8.41 -15.24
CA THR A 107 7.71 -9.53 -14.67
C THR A 107 6.94 -10.85 -14.65
N GLY A 108 5.65 -10.83 -14.98
CA GLY A 108 4.76 -11.97 -14.82
C GLY A 108 4.22 -12.16 -13.39
N ALA A 109 4.38 -11.15 -12.51
CA ALA A 109 3.86 -11.23 -11.15
C ALA A 109 2.33 -11.44 -11.16
N ARG A 110 1.85 -12.42 -10.38
CA ARG A 110 0.41 -12.68 -10.25
C ARG A 110 -0.28 -11.61 -9.41
N THR A 111 0.38 -11.19 -8.34
CA THR A 111 -0.14 -10.23 -7.36
C THR A 111 0.86 -9.13 -7.06
N MET A 112 0.36 -7.97 -6.61
CA MET A 112 1.16 -6.97 -5.90
C MET A 112 0.73 -6.93 -4.43
N ARG A 113 1.69 -6.95 -3.50
CA ARG A 113 1.46 -7.02 -2.06
C ARG A 113 2.12 -5.85 -1.33
N TRP A 114 1.52 -5.39 -0.24
CA TRP A 114 2.10 -4.38 0.65
C TRP A 114 1.38 -4.37 1.99
N THR A 115 2.01 -3.76 2.99
CA THR A 115 1.38 -3.52 4.29
C THR A 115 0.84 -2.10 4.42
N PHE A 116 -0.23 -1.90 5.19
CA PHE A 116 -0.67 -0.57 5.62
C PHE A 116 -1.14 -0.58 7.09
N ASP A 117 -1.25 0.61 7.70
CA ASP A 117 -1.83 0.78 9.05
C ASP A 117 -3.35 0.53 8.99
N PRO A 118 -3.87 -0.52 9.66
CA PRO A 118 -5.29 -0.86 9.61
C PRO A 118 -6.19 0.23 10.20
N TYR A 119 -5.69 1.05 11.11
CA TYR A 119 -6.47 2.07 11.80
C TYR A 119 -6.59 3.38 11.00
N ALA A 120 -5.80 3.52 9.93
CA ALA A 120 -5.91 4.64 9.01
C ALA A 120 -7.06 4.40 8.01
N LEU A 121 -8.30 4.72 8.38
CA LEU A 121 -9.51 4.43 7.60
C LEU A 121 -9.42 4.86 6.13
N ARG A 122 -8.87 6.06 5.87
CA ARG A 122 -8.67 6.57 4.51
C ARG A 122 -7.76 5.66 3.67
N ASN A 123 -6.72 5.10 4.30
CA ASN A 123 -5.85 4.13 3.65
C ASN A 123 -6.57 2.79 3.48
N ALA A 124 -7.35 2.33 4.47
CA ALA A 124 -8.15 1.11 4.34
C ALA A 124 -9.12 1.20 3.16
N HIS A 125 -9.89 2.30 3.06
CA HIS A 125 -10.81 2.55 1.95
C HIS A 125 -10.07 2.62 0.59
N PHE A 126 -8.93 3.32 0.52
CA PHE A 126 -8.13 3.37 -0.70
C PHE A 126 -7.64 1.99 -1.14
N ASN A 127 -7.06 1.21 -0.23
CA ASN A 127 -6.49 -0.10 -0.58
C ASN A 127 -7.58 -1.12 -0.95
N LEU A 128 -8.68 -1.15 -0.19
CA LEU A 128 -9.71 -2.18 -0.33
C LEU A 128 -10.79 -1.78 -1.34
N GLY A 129 -11.37 -0.59 -1.19
CA GLY A 129 -12.48 -0.11 -2.01
C GLY A 129 -12.04 0.50 -3.35
N VAL A 130 -10.96 1.29 -3.36
CA VAL A 130 -10.52 2.00 -4.59
C VAL A 130 -9.61 1.14 -5.46
N LEU A 131 -8.61 0.46 -4.89
CA LEU A 131 -7.72 -0.42 -5.65
C LEU A 131 -8.31 -1.84 -5.83
N GLY A 132 -9.20 -2.29 -4.95
CA GLY A 132 -9.71 -3.66 -4.97
C GLY A 132 -8.73 -4.69 -4.40
N ALA A 133 -7.72 -4.26 -3.63
CA ALA A 133 -6.84 -5.18 -2.92
C ALA A 133 -7.61 -5.87 -1.79
N THR A 134 -7.11 -7.03 -1.35
CA THR A 134 -7.72 -7.81 -0.28
C THR A 134 -6.73 -7.94 0.88
N GLY A 135 -7.15 -7.68 2.10
CA GLY A 135 -6.36 -7.98 3.30
C GLY A 135 -6.27 -9.49 3.50
N ILE A 136 -5.04 -10.01 3.52
CA ILE A 136 -4.75 -11.45 3.56
C ILE A 136 -4.05 -11.89 4.84
N ARG A 137 -3.53 -10.95 5.65
CA ARG A 137 -2.92 -11.27 6.94
C ARG A 137 -2.90 -10.04 7.85
N PHE A 138 -3.22 -10.23 9.12
CA PHE A 138 -2.93 -9.27 10.17
C PHE A 138 -1.54 -9.55 10.78
N LEU A 139 -0.76 -8.48 10.95
CA LEU A 139 0.62 -8.50 11.42
C LEU A 139 0.71 -7.57 12.63
N PRO A 140 0.50 -8.10 13.85
CA PRO A 140 0.59 -7.30 15.06
C PRO A 140 2.03 -6.83 15.28
N ASP A 141 2.19 -5.57 15.68
CA ASP A 141 3.48 -4.95 16.05
C ASP A 141 4.62 -5.18 15.02
N TYR A 142 4.28 -5.06 13.73
CA TYR A 142 5.14 -5.55 12.64
C TYR A 142 6.51 -4.85 12.56
N TYR A 143 6.58 -3.55 12.86
CA TYR A 143 7.85 -2.81 12.92
C TYR A 143 8.28 -2.49 14.36
N GLY A 144 7.67 -3.10 15.37
CA GLY A 144 7.84 -2.73 16.78
C GLY A 144 7.12 -1.44 17.17
N GLY A 145 7.06 -1.14 18.48
CA GLY A 145 6.47 0.10 18.99
C GLY A 145 4.95 0.23 18.84
N GLY A 146 4.23 -0.89 18.74
CA GLY A 146 2.78 -0.92 18.55
C GLY A 146 2.33 -0.72 17.10
N THR A 147 3.21 -0.97 16.12
CA THR A 147 2.96 -0.70 14.70
C THR A 147 2.27 -1.84 13.98
N ASP A 148 0.97 -2.01 14.25
CA ASP A 148 0.16 -3.01 13.55
C ASP A 148 0.07 -2.75 12.06
N ARG A 149 0.07 -3.85 11.30
CA ARG A 149 -0.07 -3.82 9.85
C ARG A 149 -1.08 -4.85 9.38
N VAL A 150 -1.72 -4.55 8.25
CA VAL A 150 -2.38 -5.57 7.44
C VAL A 150 -1.61 -5.70 6.13
N LEU A 151 -1.23 -6.93 5.82
CA LEU A 151 -0.74 -7.30 4.49
C LEU A 151 -1.93 -7.44 3.56
N VAL A 152 -1.90 -6.70 2.46
CA VAL A 152 -2.85 -6.83 1.36
C VAL A 152 -2.22 -7.48 0.15
N SER A 153 -3.06 -8.10 -0.66
CA SER A 153 -2.73 -8.62 -1.98
C SER A 153 -3.70 -8.05 -3.01
N TRP A 154 -3.17 -7.49 -4.08
CA TRP A 154 -3.92 -7.01 -5.22
C TRP A 154 -3.65 -7.94 -6.42
N ASP A 155 -4.70 -8.58 -6.93
CA ASP A 155 -4.61 -9.36 -8.16
C ASP A 155 -4.40 -8.43 -9.35
N LEU A 156 -3.35 -8.69 -10.13
CA LEU A 156 -2.95 -7.82 -11.23
C LEU A 156 -3.69 -8.13 -12.54
N TRP A 157 -4.34 -9.29 -12.62
CA TRP A 157 -4.89 -9.84 -13.86
C TRP A 157 -6.42 -9.90 -13.83
N HIS A 158 -7.01 -10.01 -12.64
CA HIS A 158 -8.45 -10.14 -12.48
C HIS A 158 -8.99 -9.13 -11.47
N ALA A 159 -10.16 -8.56 -11.78
CA ALA A 159 -10.91 -7.84 -10.78
C ALA A 159 -11.30 -8.78 -9.63
N ARG A 160 -11.27 -8.26 -8.40
CA ARG A 160 -11.73 -9.00 -7.23
C ARG A 160 -13.19 -9.43 -7.45
N LYS A 161 -13.46 -10.72 -7.27
CA LYS A 161 -14.82 -11.25 -7.18
C LYS A 161 -15.28 -11.23 -5.72
N PRO A 162 -16.51 -10.80 -5.41
CA PRO A 162 -17.06 -10.92 -4.06
C PRO A 162 -17.05 -12.39 -3.60
N GLY A 163 -16.65 -12.61 -2.35
CA GLY A 163 -16.71 -13.90 -1.67
C GLY A 163 -17.97 -14.05 -0.82
N VAL A 164 -17.96 -15.06 0.06
CA VAL A 164 -19.04 -15.29 1.01
C VAL A 164 -18.85 -14.35 2.21
N PRO A 165 -19.86 -13.55 2.62
CA PRO A 165 -19.75 -12.69 3.81
C PRO A 165 -19.30 -13.48 5.05
N ALA A 166 -18.29 -12.95 5.76
CA ALA A 166 -17.65 -13.60 6.91
C ALA A 166 -17.68 -12.73 8.18
N GLY A 167 -18.52 -11.70 8.21
CA GLY A 167 -18.71 -10.83 9.37
C GLY A 167 -18.26 -9.39 9.13
N VAL A 168 -18.58 -8.55 10.12
CA VAL A 168 -18.23 -7.13 10.15
C VAL A 168 -17.72 -6.78 11.54
N VAL A 169 -16.58 -6.10 11.61
CA VAL A 169 -16.12 -5.45 12.84
C VAL A 169 -16.63 -4.02 12.82
N HIS A 170 -17.49 -3.66 13.78
CA HIS A 170 -18.04 -2.32 13.91
C HIS A 170 -17.68 -1.71 15.26
N ALA A 171 -17.00 -0.57 15.26
CA ALA A 171 -16.50 0.09 16.47
C ALA A 171 -16.23 1.59 16.22
N PRO A 172 -16.13 2.43 17.27
CA PRO A 172 -15.55 3.76 17.13
C PRO A 172 -14.16 3.70 16.50
N ALA A 173 -13.81 4.64 15.62
CA ALA A 173 -12.48 4.70 14.99
C ALA A 173 -11.35 4.83 16.02
N THR A 174 -11.65 5.39 17.18
CA THR A 174 -10.74 5.60 18.30
C THR A 174 -10.52 4.34 19.15
N ASP A 175 -11.41 3.35 19.07
CA ASP A 175 -11.30 2.11 19.85
C ASP A 175 -10.39 1.09 19.15
N ARG A 176 -9.08 1.38 19.19
CA ARG A 176 -8.05 0.52 18.59
C ARG A 176 -8.05 -0.88 19.18
N ALA A 177 -8.37 -1.03 20.47
CA ALA A 177 -8.38 -2.35 21.13
C ALA A 177 -9.47 -3.24 20.52
N ARG A 178 -10.68 -2.71 20.34
CA ARG A 178 -11.79 -3.45 19.70
C ARG A 178 -11.48 -3.78 18.25
N LEU A 179 -10.94 -2.82 17.49
CA LEU A 179 -10.57 -3.04 16.09
C LEU A 179 -9.47 -4.10 15.95
N ARG A 180 -8.44 -4.05 16.80
CA ARG A 180 -7.36 -5.04 16.86
C ARG A 180 -7.89 -6.45 17.16
N ALA A 181 -8.78 -6.57 18.15
CA ALA A 181 -9.38 -7.84 18.51
C ALA A 181 -10.19 -8.43 17.34
N GLY A 182 -11.03 -7.60 16.71
CA GLY A 182 -11.82 -8.02 15.55
C GLY A 182 -10.96 -8.46 14.36
N LEU A 183 -9.90 -7.71 14.03
CA LEU A 183 -8.92 -8.11 13.00
C LEU A 183 -8.29 -9.47 13.36
N THR A 184 -7.82 -9.63 14.60
CA THR A 184 -7.17 -10.87 15.06
C THR A 184 -8.10 -12.07 14.91
N GLU A 185 -9.34 -11.95 15.37
CA GLU A 185 -10.35 -13.00 15.30
C GLU A 185 -10.68 -13.41 13.86
N HIS A 186 -11.00 -12.44 12.99
CA HIS A 186 -11.41 -12.75 11.62
C HIS A 186 -10.27 -13.34 10.79
N PHE A 187 -9.04 -12.82 10.94
CA PHE A 187 -7.89 -13.41 10.26
C PHE A 187 -7.51 -14.79 10.81
N ALA A 188 -7.68 -15.05 12.11
CA ALA A 188 -7.48 -16.39 12.68
C ALA A 188 -8.52 -17.40 12.16
N ALA A 189 -9.74 -16.95 11.88
CA ALA A 189 -10.79 -17.74 11.23
C ALA A 189 -10.57 -17.95 9.71
N GLY A 190 -9.49 -17.40 9.14
CA GLY A 190 -9.18 -17.52 7.70
C GLY A 190 -9.95 -16.54 6.81
N ALA A 191 -10.69 -15.59 7.38
CA ALA A 191 -11.40 -14.58 6.62
C ALA A 191 -10.43 -13.55 6.02
N ARG A 192 -10.88 -12.90 4.95
CA ARG A 192 -10.16 -11.86 4.24
C ARG A 192 -10.83 -10.52 4.43
N TRP A 193 -10.05 -9.47 4.64
CA TRP A 193 -10.59 -8.13 4.80
C TRP A 193 -10.84 -7.48 3.43
N THR A 194 -12.09 -7.15 3.12
CA THR A 194 -12.50 -6.71 1.77
C THR A 194 -13.06 -5.30 1.68
N GLY A 195 -13.39 -4.67 2.82
CA GLY A 195 -13.94 -3.31 2.81
C GLY A 195 -13.77 -2.58 4.13
N ALA A 196 -13.67 -1.27 4.06
CA ALA A 196 -13.65 -0.39 5.22
C ALA A 196 -14.45 0.88 4.92
N THR A 197 -15.45 1.16 5.74
CA THR A 197 -16.27 2.37 5.67
C THR A 197 -16.30 3.06 7.04
N GLY A 198 -16.61 4.35 7.04
CA GLY A 198 -16.88 5.10 8.26
C GLY A 198 -18.18 5.87 8.15
N ASP A 199 -18.75 6.20 9.30
CA ASP A 199 -19.99 6.98 9.41
C ASP A 199 -19.72 8.37 10.01
N PRO A 200 -20.70 9.30 9.93
CA PRO A 200 -20.56 10.64 10.50
C PRO A 200 -20.34 10.67 12.02
N ASP A 201 -20.71 9.60 12.74
CA ASP A 201 -20.56 9.47 14.19
C ASP A 201 -19.14 9.02 14.59
N GLY A 202 -18.22 8.93 13.62
CA GLY A 202 -16.83 8.56 13.86
C GLY A 202 -16.63 7.07 14.11
N ARG A 203 -17.58 6.23 13.72
CA ARG A 203 -17.45 4.77 13.78
C ARG A 203 -17.00 4.23 12.45
N VAL A 204 -16.42 3.03 12.48
CA VAL A 204 -15.91 2.33 11.31
C VAL A 204 -16.47 0.92 11.25
N SER A 205 -16.63 0.45 10.02
CA SER A 205 -17.08 -0.91 9.71
C SER A 205 -16.04 -1.59 8.81
N TYR A 206 -15.43 -2.66 9.29
CA TYR A 206 -14.50 -3.49 8.52
C TYR A 206 -15.24 -4.75 8.08
N THR A 207 -15.38 -4.94 6.76
CA THR A 207 -16.14 -6.05 6.16
C THR A 207 -15.21 -7.19 5.78
N PHE A 208 -15.55 -8.41 6.17
CA PHE A 208 -14.77 -9.61 5.88
C PHE A 208 -15.54 -10.59 5.00
N GLU A 209 -14.79 -11.35 4.20
CA GLU A 209 -15.31 -12.41 3.34
C GLU A 209 -14.41 -13.64 3.38
N ASN A 210 -15.00 -14.80 3.18
CA ASN A 210 -14.29 -16.05 2.91
C ASN A 210 -14.09 -16.23 1.40
N GLY A 211 -13.14 -17.08 1.02
CA GLY A 211 -12.98 -17.47 -0.38
C GLY A 211 -14.30 -17.98 -0.96
N ALA A 212 -14.58 -17.66 -2.23
CA ALA A 212 -15.69 -18.29 -2.93
C ALA A 212 -15.46 -19.81 -2.95
N LEU A 213 -16.52 -20.58 -2.68
CA LEU A 213 -16.55 -22.03 -2.85
C LEU A 213 -16.22 -22.42 -4.30
#